data_AF-A0A535HKN7-F1
#
_entry.id   AF-A0A535HKN7-F1
#
_cell.length_a   1.000
_cell.length_b   1.000
_cell.length_c   1.000
_cell.angle_alpha   90.00
_cell.angle_beta   90.00
_cell.angle_gamma   90.00
#
_symmetry.space_group_name_H-M   'P 1'
#
loop_
_entity.id
_entity.type
_entity.pdbx_description
1 polymer ?
#
loop_
_entity_poly.entity_id
_entity_poly.type
_entity_poly.pdbx_seq_one_letter_code
_entity_poly.pdbx_strand_id
1 'polypeptide(L)'
;MIRPPPRSHRRAAALVAALLLAACADATTTITPRLSQPAAPAATPAPGTAASGVAPSPAPVLLVVMENRGYADVVGAAAWPFLNGLIARGGLATAMYATTHPSLPNYLELITGTTAGITSDCTGCSVETPTLVDQLRQHGLDWRAYMEGAGGPCPTDRVVPFDGFAGAVATGALPAFTWVTPNLCDDGHDCDGTVADAWLRDTLTPVLASPWYRAGGIVVVTWDEGGDDAGCCGGAAGGHIATVVVSTAVRAGSRLAAPADQAGLLRALEDHFGVGHLGDAADPRSGSLLPLLQA
;
A
#
# COMPACT_ATOMS: atom_id res chain seq x y z
N MET A 1 16.13 -53.60 -13.61
CA MET A 1 16.57 -52.58 -14.58
C MET A 1 15.63 -51.38 -14.40
N ILE A 2 16.07 -50.37 -13.65
CA ILE A 2 15.26 -49.23 -13.20
C ILE A 2 15.34 -48.15 -14.28
N ARG A 3 14.19 -47.70 -14.82
CA ARG A 3 14.10 -46.50 -15.68
C ARG A 3 13.80 -45.28 -14.79
N PRO A 4 14.51 -44.15 -14.93
CA PRO A 4 14.16 -42.92 -14.21
C PRO A 4 12.99 -42.19 -14.90
N PRO A 5 12.24 -41.35 -14.17
CA PRO A 5 11.20 -40.51 -14.77
C PRO A 5 11.80 -39.32 -15.54
N PRO A 6 11.13 -38.79 -16.58
CA PRO A 6 11.59 -37.58 -17.26
C PRO A 6 11.33 -36.33 -16.40
N ARG A 7 12.22 -35.37 -16.61
CA ARG A 7 12.43 -34.13 -15.83
C ARG A 7 11.29 -33.13 -15.99
N SER A 8 11.07 -32.39 -14.90
CA SER A 8 10.29 -31.17 -14.74
C SER A 8 10.28 -30.26 -15.97
N HIS A 9 9.08 -29.98 -16.51
CA HIS A 9 8.89 -28.78 -17.32
C HIS A 9 8.89 -27.58 -16.37
N ARG A 10 9.87 -26.70 -16.58
CA ARG A 10 10.03 -25.42 -15.92
C ARG A 10 8.74 -24.60 -16.07
N ARG A 11 8.10 -24.25 -14.96
CA ARG A 11 7.07 -23.21 -14.92
C ARG A 11 7.74 -21.89 -15.31
N ALA A 12 7.36 -21.32 -16.44
CA ALA A 12 7.65 -19.93 -16.75
C ALA A 12 6.49 -19.11 -16.16
N ALA A 13 6.66 -18.64 -14.93
CA ALA A 13 5.84 -17.59 -14.34
C ALA A 13 6.49 -16.26 -14.72
N ALA A 14 5.83 -15.46 -15.55
CA ALA A 14 6.30 -14.14 -15.95
C ALA A 14 5.61 -13.09 -15.07
N LEU A 15 6.37 -12.67 -14.05
CA LEU A 15 6.45 -11.41 -13.30
C LEU A 15 5.25 -10.44 -13.32
N VAL A 16 4.65 -10.25 -12.14
CA VAL A 16 3.46 -9.43 -11.87
C VAL A 16 3.75 -8.23 -10.96
N ALA A 17 5.01 -8.08 -10.56
CA ALA A 17 5.63 -6.77 -10.44
C ALA A 17 5.20 -5.82 -11.59
N ALA A 18 4.93 -6.36 -12.77
CA ALA A 18 4.51 -5.63 -13.96
C ALA A 18 3.12 -4.95 -13.94
N LEU A 19 2.39 -4.72 -12.83
CA LEU A 19 1.27 -3.74 -12.87
C LEU A 19 1.48 -2.45 -12.10
N LEU A 20 2.40 -2.44 -11.14
CA LEU A 20 2.97 -1.18 -10.67
C LEU A 20 4.31 -0.88 -11.37
N LEU A 21 4.97 -1.87 -11.96
CA LEU A 21 6.08 -1.69 -12.92
C LEU A 21 5.62 -1.45 -14.38
N ALA A 22 4.43 -1.89 -14.85
CA ALA A 22 3.93 -1.48 -16.18
C ALA A 22 3.35 -0.06 -16.23
N ALA A 23 3.19 0.59 -15.07
CA ALA A 23 2.93 2.02 -15.02
C ALA A 23 4.06 2.81 -15.72
N CYS A 24 5.28 2.27 -15.69
CA CYS A 24 6.48 2.96 -16.13
C CYS A 24 7.07 2.34 -17.43
N ALA A 25 6.22 1.90 -18.35
CA ALA A 25 6.61 1.53 -19.72
C ALA A 25 5.52 1.91 -20.76
N ASP A 26 5.97 2.59 -21.82
CA ASP A 26 5.24 3.03 -23.02
C ASP A 26 4.18 4.15 -22.89
N ALA A 27 4.67 5.39 -22.75
CA ALA A 27 3.90 6.58 -23.11
C ALA A 27 4.35 7.13 -24.48
N THR A 28 3.88 6.50 -25.57
CA THR A 28 3.71 7.23 -26.84
C THR A 28 2.23 7.52 -27.02
N THR A 29 1.75 8.60 -26.42
CA THR A 29 0.44 9.16 -26.78
C THR A 29 0.58 10.66 -26.91
N THR A 30 0.47 11.12 -28.16
CA THR A 30 0.39 12.52 -28.55
C THR A 30 -0.83 13.16 -27.90
N ILE A 31 -0.61 14.02 -26.91
CA ILE A 31 -1.65 14.89 -26.35
C ILE A 31 -1.78 16.10 -27.29
N THR A 32 -2.90 16.23 -27.98
CA THR A 32 -3.30 17.48 -28.63
C THR A 32 -3.78 18.48 -27.58
N PRO A 33 -3.28 19.73 -27.57
CA PRO A 33 -3.68 20.71 -26.57
C PRO A 33 -5.12 21.17 -26.82
N ARG A 34 -5.96 21.11 -25.78
CA ARG A 34 -7.26 21.78 -25.77
C ARG A 34 -7.06 23.28 -25.55
N LEU A 35 -7.65 24.10 -26.42
CA LEU A 35 -7.59 25.56 -26.34
C LEU A 35 -8.28 26.09 -25.08
N SER A 36 -7.60 27.01 -24.41
CA SER A 36 -7.97 27.69 -23.17
C SER A 36 -9.30 28.44 -23.25
N GLN A 37 -10.12 28.32 -22.20
CA GLN A 37 -11.32 29.13 -22.00
C GLN A 37 -10.96 30.42 -21.22
N PRO A 38 -11.51 31.60 -21.54
CA PRO A 38 -11.18 32.84 -20.84
C PRO A 38 -11.81 32.92 -19.45
N ALA A 39 -11.08 33.54 -18.52
CA ALA A 39 -11.46 33.75 -17.12
C ALA A 39 -12.65 34.71 -16.95
N ALA A 40 -13.54 34.40 -16.01
CA ALA A 40 -14.62 35.28 -15.55
C ALA A 40 -14.07 36.37 -14.59
N PRO A 41 -14.68 37.57 -14.53
CA PRO A 41 -14.18 38.68 -13.74
C PRO A 41 -14.42 38.53 -12.23
N ALA A 42 -13.50 39.09 -11.45
CA ALA A 42 -13.41 39.00 -10.00
C ALA A 42 -14.52 39.79 -9.27
N ALA A 43 -15.10 39.18 -8.23
CA ALA A 43 -16.00 39.84 -7.28
C ALA A 43 -15.23 40.36 -6.05
N THR A 44 -15.66 41.52 -5.54
CA THR A 44 -15.09 42.26 -4.39
C THR A 44 -15.35 41.55 -3.05
N PRO A 45 -14.43 41.59 -2.06
CA PRO A 45 -14.60 40.86 -0.81
C PRO A 45 -15.49 41.62 0.19
N ALA A 46 -16.36 40.88 0.89
CA ALA A 46 -17.09 41.35 2.08
C ALA A 46 -16.23 41.16 3.37
N PRO A 47 -16.45 41.94 4.44
CA PRO A 47 -15.60 41.89 5.62
C PRO A 47 -16.02 40.84 6.64
N GLY A 48 -15.03 40.06 7.09
CA GLY A 48 -14.87 39.60 8.47
C GLY A 48 -15.81 38.52 8.98
N THR A 49 -15.52 37.26 8.65
CA THR A 49 -15.99 36.10 9.44
C THR A 49 -14.81 35.50 10.18
N ALA A 50 -15.01 35.23 11.47
CA ALA A 50 -14.04 34.67 12.40
C ALA A 50 -13.34 33.42 11.83
N ALA A 51 -12.06 33.26 12.18
CA ALA A 51 -11.28 32.07 11.87
C ALA A 51 -11.96 30.81 12.44
N SER A 52 -12.64 30.07 11.58
CA SER A 52 -13.00 28.67 11.85
C SER A 52 -11.69 27.95 12.15
N GLY A 53 -11.58 27.37 13.35
CA GLY A 53 -10.48 26.48 13.68
C GLY A 53 -10.46 25.36 12.65
N VAL A 54 -9.43 25.36 11.80
CA VAL A 54 -9.16 24.26 10.89
C VAL A 54 -8.90 23.05 11.78
N ALA A 55 -9.76 22.03 11.67
CA ALA A 55 -9.50 20.74 12.32
C ALA A 55 -8.10 20.27 11.89
N PRO A 56 -7.26 19.73 12.80
CA PRO A 56 -5.93 19.29 12.43
C PRO A 56 -6.04 18.24 11.32
N SER A 57 -5.20 18.39 10.28
CA SER A 57 -5.09 17.40 9.21
C SER A 57 -4.76 16.02 9.79
N PRO A 58 -5.31 14.93 9.22
CA PRO A 58 -4.99 13.57 9.67
C PRO A 58 -3.49 13.31 9.55
N ALA A 59 -2.96 12.48 10.46
CA ALA A 59 -1.54 12.12 10.43
C ALA A 59 -1.18 11.42 9.10
N PRO A 60 -0.03 11.70 8.51
CA PRO A 60 0.32 11.12 7.22
C PRO A 60 0.64 9.62 7.34
N VAL A 61 0.34 8.86 6.29
CA VAL A 61 0.51 7.39 6.24
C VAL A 61 1.50 7.01 5.14
N LEU A 62 2.43 6.11 5.47
CA LEU A 62 3.28 5.38 4.55
C LEU A 62 2.84 3.92 4.54
N LEU A 63 2.29 3.45 3.41
CA LEU A 63 1.95 2.06 3.18
C LEU A 63 3.03 1.39 2.31
N VAL A 64 3.66 0.35 2.84
CA VAL A 64 4.59 -0.53 2.13
C VAL A 64 3.89 -1.86 1.88
N VAL A 65 3.81 -2.28 0.61
CA VAL A 65 3.23 -3.56 0.23
C VAL A 65 4.34 -4.49 -0.25
N MET A 66 4.55 -5.56 0.51
CA MET A 66 5.49 -6.66 0.26
C MET A 66 4.76 -7.79 -0.47
N GLU A 67 5.48 -8.79 -0.97
CA GLU A 67 4.89 -9.82 -1.81
C GLU A 67 5.02 -11.25 -1.27
N ASN A 68 4.00 -12.06 -1.55
CA ASN A 68 4.08 -13.52 -1.64
C ASN A 68 4.64 -14.24 -0.40
N ARG A 69 4.17 -13.86 0.81
CA ARG A 69 4.53 -14.52 2.08
C ARG A 69 3.34 -14.59 3.04
N GLY A 70 3.14 -15.78 3.62
CA GLY A 70 2.16 -15.96 4.68
C GLY A 70 2.64 -15.41 6.02
N TYR A 71 1.70 -15.19 6.94
CA TYR A 71 1.96 -14.71 8.30
C TYR A 71 3.04 -15.52 9.01
N ALA A 72 2.98 -16.86 8.90
CA ALA A 72 3.93 -17.77 9.56
C ALA A 72 5.34 -17.76 8.95
N ASP A 73 5.49 -17.30 7.70
CA ASP A 73 6.80 -17.16 7.05
C ASP A 73 7.56 -15.91 7.53
N VAL A 74 6.84 -14.98 8.16
CA VAL A 74 7.31 -13.64 8.49
C VAL A 74 7.36 -13.43 10.01
N VAL A 75 6.24 -13.65 10.70
CA VAL A 75 6.11 -13.34 12.13
C VAL A 75 6.82 -14.41 12.96
N GLY A 76 7.83 -13.98 13.73
CA GLY A 76 8.70 -14.84 14.53
C GLY A 76 9.81 -15.54 13.73
N ALA A 77 9.84 -15.38 12.40
CA ALA A 77 10.85 -16.00 11.56
C ALA A 77 12.22 -15.30 11.69
N ALA A 78 13.29 -16.08 11.77
CA ALA A 78 14.66 -15.57 11.91
C ALA A 78 15.14 -14.77 10.68
N ALA A 79 14.49 -14.92 9.54
CA ALA A 79 14.78 -14.18 8.32
C ALA A 79 14.29 -12.72 8.36
N TRP A 80 13.42 -12.37 9.32
CA TRP A 80 12.79 -11.04 9.42
C TRP A 80 13.10 -10.31 10.75
N PRO A 81 14.37 -10.18 11.16
CA PRO A 81 14.71 -9.62 12.47
C PRO A 81 14.32 -8.14 12.61
N PHE A 82 14.44 -7.33 11.56
CA PHE A 82 14.05 -5.91 11.61
C PHE A 82 12.54 -5.76 11.74
N LEU A 83 11.76 -6.42 10.88
CA LEU A 83 10.30 -6.39 10.94
C LEU A 83 9.77 -6.91 12.27
N ASN A 84 10.30 -8.03 12.80
CA ASN A 84 9.90 -8.53 14.11
C ASN A 84 10.27 -7.55 15.25
N GLY A 85 11.36 -6.79 15.08
CA GLY A 85 11.68 -5.66 15.94
C GLY A 85 10.67 -4.51 15.86
N LEU A 86 10.08 -4.26 14.68
CA LEU A 86 9.00 -3.29 14.50
C LEU A 86 7.72 -3.75 15.19
N ILE A 87 7.34 -5.03 15.08
CA ILE A 87 6.18 -5.61 15.78
C ILE A 87 6.27 -5.37 17.29
N ALA A 88 7.45 -5.55 17.88
CA ALA A 88 7.66 -5.33 19.31
C ALA A 88 7.49 -3.85 19.74
N ARG A 89 7.72 -2.90 18.83
CA ARG A 89 7.66 -1.45 19.10
C ARG A 89 6.35 -0.80 18.66
N GLY A 90 5.65 -1.42 17.72
CA GLY A 90 4.38 -0.95 17.18
C GLY A 90 3.26 -1.94 17.49
N GLY A 91 2.46 -2.23 16.48
CA GLY A 91 1.32 -3.12 16.54
C GLY A 91 1.27 -4.11 15.40
N LEU A 92 0.57 -5.22 15.61
CA LEU A 92 0.39 -6.31 14.65
C LEU A 92 -1.08 -6.69 14.54
N ALA A 93 -1.62 -6.69 13.32
CA ALA A 93 -2.87 -7.39 13.03
C ALA A 93 -2.56 -8.89 12.96
N THR A 94 -3.09 -9.67 13.91
CA THR A 94 -2.80 -11.11 14.00
C THR A 94 -3.74 -11.96 13.16
N ALA A 95 -4.79 -11.36 12.60
CA ALA A 95 -5.83 -12.03 11.81
C ALA A 95 -6.15 -11.22 10.54
N MET A 96 -5.11 -10.90 9.76
CA MET A 96 -5.25 -10.22 8.46
C MET A 96 -5.21 -11.24 7.33
N TYR A 97 -6.13 -11.14 6.38
CA TYR A 97 -6.22 -12.07 5.26
C TYR A 97 -6.15 -11.33 3.92
N ALA A 98 -5.42 -11.89 2.96
CA ALA A 98 -5.40 -11.37 1.61
C ALA A 98 -6.69 -11.74 0.88
N THR A 99 -7.05 -10.93 -0.11
CA THR A 99 -8.33 -11.03 -0.82
C THR A 99 -8.41 -12.31 -1.62
N THR A 100 -7.39 -12.60 -2.43
CA THR A 100 -7.39 -13.74 -3.35
C THR A 100 -5.98 -14.08 -3.80
N HIS A 101 -5.88 -15.05 -4.69
CA HIS A 101 -4.75 -15.23 -5.59
C HIS A 101 -5.16 -14.93 -7.04
N PRO A 102 -4.25 -14.45 -7.91
CA PRO A 102 -2.87 -14.01 -7.65
C PRO A 102 -2.79 -12.54 -7.17
N SER A 103 -1.58 -11.96 -7.12
CA SER A 103 -1.24 -10.62 -6.61
C SER A 103 -2.09 -9.45 -7.11
N LEU A 104 -2.28 -9.24 -8.43
CA LEU A 104 -2.90 -8.01 -8.94
C LEU A 104 -4.28 -7.69 -8.33
N PRO A 105 -5.24 -8.63 -8.28
CA PRO A 105 -6.50 -8.42 -7.57
C PRO A 105 -6.37 -7.86 -6.15
N ASN A 106 -5.34 -8.27 -5.40
CA ASN A 106 -5.09 -7.78 -4.04
C ASN A 106 -4.65 -6.31 -4.01
N TYR A 107 -3.78 -5.91 -4.94
CA TYR A 107 -3.38 -4.50 -5.09
C TYR A 107 -4.55 -3.60 -5.48
N LEU A 108 -5.45 -4.10 -6.34
CA LEU A 108 -6.68 -3.39 -6.68
C LEU A 108 -7.56 -3.24 -5.44
N GLU A 109 -7.82 -4.33 -4.71
CA GLU A 109 -8.62 -4.30 -3.49
C GLU A 109 -8.13 -3.25 -2.48
N LEU A 110 -6.81 -3.18 -2.25
CA LEU A 110 -6.18 -2.24 -1.33
C LEU A 110 -6.42 -0.75 -1.67
N ILE A 111 -6.77 -0.42 -2.91
CA ILE A 111 -6.90 0.98 -3.36
C ILE A 111 -8.28 1.34 -3.89
N THR A 112 -9.07 0.38 -4.39
CA THR A 112 -10.41 0.59 -4.95
C THR A 112 -11.51 -0.04 -4.09
N GLY A 113 -11.17 -0.96 -3.17
CA GLY A 113 -12.13 -1.80 -2.47
C GLY A 113 -12.84 -2.78 -3.40
N THR A 114 -12.24 -3.12 -4.55
CA THR A 114 -12.75 -4.18 -5.41
C THR A 114 -11.68 -4.68 -6.38
N THR A 115 -11.67 -5.98 -6.64
CA THR A 115 -10.89 -6.57 -7.74
C THR A 115 -11.37 -6.13 -9.13
N ALA A 116 -12.51 -5.44 -9.24
CA ALA A 116 -13.19 -5.08 -10.48
C ALA A 116 -13.46 -6.29 -11.41
N GLY A 117 -13.58 -7.49 -10.82
CA GLY A 117 -13.75 -8.75 -11.54
C GLY A 117 -12.48 -9.27 -12.21
N ILE A 118 -11.32 -8.64 -11.98
CA ILE A 118 -10.02 -9.17 -12.41
C ILE A 118 -9.66 -10.33 -11.49
N THR A 119 -9.37 -11.49 -12.07
CA THR A 119 -9.07 -12.74 -11.34
C THR A 119 -7.69 -13.30 -11.68
N SER A 120 -6.88 -12.54 -12.42
CA SER A 120 -5.54 -12.95 -12.83
C SER A 120 -4.71 -11.72 -13.14
N ASP A 121 -3.40 -11.87 -13.09
CA ASP A 121 -2.50 -10.77 -13.40
C ASP A 121 -2.45 -10.45 -14.89
N CYS A 122 -2.39 -9.16 -15.21
CA CYS A 122 -2.44 -8.68 -16.58
C CYS A 122 -1.89 -7.26 -16.75
N THR A 123 -0.85 -7.09 -17.57
CA THR A 123 -0.21 -5.78 -17.76
C THR A 123 -1.01 -4.78 -18.60
N GLY A 124 -2.09 -5.22 -19.24
CA GLY A 124 -2.95 -4.40 -20.11
C GLY A 124 -4.38 -4.23 -19.61
N CYS A 125 -4.67 -4.66 -18.37
CA CYS A 125 -5.98 -4.42 -17.78
C CYS A 125 -6.11 -2.97 -17.34
N SER A 126 -7.29 -2.38 -17.57
CA SER A 126 -7.64 -1.06 -17.05
C SER A 126 -8.85 -1.18 -16.13
N VAL A 127 -8.77 -0.51 -14.99
CA VAL A 127 -9.87 -0.42 -14.03
C VAL A 127 -10.32 1.03 -13.98
N GLU A 128 -11.61 1.26 -14.25
CA GLU A 128 -12.23 2.58 -14.14
C GLU A 128 -13.12 2.59 -12.89
N THR A 129 -12.50 2.67 -11.73
CA THR A 129 -13.19 2.72 -10.43
C THR A 129 -12.54 3.79 -9.56
N PRO A 130 -13.32 4.56 -8.78
CA PRO A 130 -12.74 5.51 -7.84
C PRO A 130 -11.75 4.83 -6.90
N THR A 131 -10.65 5.52 -6.62
CA THR A 131 -9.59 5.03 -5.74
C THR A 131 -9.52 5.87 -4.46
N LEU A 132 -8.87 5.34 -3.42
CA LEU A 132 -8.51 6.10 -2.22
C LEU A 132 -7.82 7.42 -2.61
N VAL A 133 -6.88 7.36 -3.55
CA VAL A 133 -6.12 8.54 -3.97
C VAL A 133 -6.96 9.57 -4.72
N ASP A 134 -8.04 9.16 -5.39
CA ASP A 134 -9.03 10.10 -5.93
C ASP A 134 -9.79 10.81 -4.81
N GLN A 135 -10.20 10.09 -3.77
CA GLN A 135 -10.88 10.67 -2.61
C GLN A 135 -9.96 11.64 -1.87
N LEU A 136 -8.71 11.26 -1.62
CA LEU A 136 -7.73 12.13 -0.97
C LEU A 136 -7.54 13.44 -1.73
N ARG A 137 -7.41 13.37 -3.07
CA ARG A 137 -7.31 14.58 -3.91
C ARG A 137 -8.55 15.46 -3.83
N GLN A 138 -9.75 14.87 -3.82
CA GLN A 138 -11.00 15.62 -3.65
C GLN A 138 -11.06 16.34 -2.30
N HIS A 139 -10.38 15.81 -1.29
CA HIS A 139 -10.26 16.40 0.05
C HIS A 139 -9.01 17.30 0.21
N GLY A 140 -8.29 17.60 -0.88
CA GLY A 140 -7.11 18.46 -0.85
C GLY A 140 -5.89 17.81 -0.17
N LEU A 141 -5.91 16.49 0.00
CA LEU A 141 -4.80 15.70 0.54
C LEU A 141 -3.93 15.20 -0.61
N ASP A 142 -2.63 15.42 -0.46
CA ASP A 142 -1.66 15.01 -1.46
C ASP A 142 -1.27 13.54 -1.29
N TRP A 143 -0.83 12.91 -2.38
CA TRP A 143 -0.33 11.54 -2.35
C TRP A 143 0.81 11.31 -3.34
N ARG A 144 1.60 10.26 -3.10
CA ARG A 144 2.63 9.78 -4.01
C ARG A 144 2.88 8.28 -3.85
N ALA A 145 3.16 7.61 -4.96
CA ALA A 145 3.55 6.22 -5.06
C ALA A 145 5.01 6.14 -5.50
N TYR A 146 5.84 5.39 -4.77
CA TYR A 146 7.23 5.11 -5.13
C TYR A 146 7.37 3.64 -5.49
N MET A 147 7.81 3.38 -6.73
CA MET A 147 7.91 2.03 -7.29
C MET A 147 9.37 1.71 -7.58
N GLU A 148 9.90 0.68 -6.94
CA GLU A 148 11.28 0.25 -7.17
C GLU A 148 11.34 -0.72 -8.35
N GLY A 149 12.41 -0.63 -9.15
CA GLY A 149 12.50 -1.39 -10.41
C GLY A 149 11.66 -0.84 -11.55
N ALA A 150 10.90 0.24 -11.33
CA ALA A 150 10.24 1.02 -12.37
C ALA A 150 11.28 1.73 -13.26
N GLY A 151 11.71 1.07 -14.34
CA GLY A 151 12.81 1.51 -15.20
C GLY A 151 12.48 2.54 -16.28
N GLY A 152 11.23 3.03 -16.36
CA GLY A 152 10.80 3.99 -17.39
C GLY A 152 9.98 5.17 -16.84
N PRO A 153 9.43 6.05 -17.72
CA PRO A 153 8.61 7.17 -17.28
C PRO A 153 7.31 6.64 -16.70
N CYS A 154 7.09 6.84 -15.42
CA CYS A 154 5.83 6.50 -14.79
C CYS A 154 4.69 7.35 -15.35
N PRO A 155 3.44 6.85 -15.32
CA PRO A 155 2.36 7.35 -16.17
C PRO A 155 1.81 8.68 -15.66
N THR A 156 2.22 9.09 -14.45
CA THR A 156 1.83 10.34 -13.81
C THR A 156 3.03 10.91 -13.05
N ASP A 157 2.93 12.17 -12.62
CA ASP A 157 3.85 12.82 -11.69
C ASP A 157 3.68 12.34 -10.22
N ARG A 158 2.72 11.43 -9.99
CA ARG A 158 2.34 10.89 -8.68
C ARG A 158 2.82 9.48 -8.44
N VAL A 159 2.96 8.67 -9.49
CA VAL A 159 3.67 7.40 -9.43
C VAL A 159 5.07 7.68 -9.94
N VAL A 160 6.10 7.42 -9.15
CA VAL A 160 7.48 7.79 -9.47
C VAL A 160 8.44 6.64 -9.17
N PRO A 161 9.63 6.62 -9.80
CA PRO A 161 10.68 5.70 -9.41
C PRO A 161 11.08 5.87 -7.94
N PHE A 162 11.48 4.77 -7.31
CA PHE A 162 11.85 4.74 -5.89
C PHE A 162 13.05 5.62 -5.51
N ASP A 163 13.95 5.93 -6.46
CA ASP A 163 15.17 6.73 -6.25
C ASP A 163 14.92 8.08 -5.53
N GLY A 164 13.74 8.68 -5.71
CA GLY A 164 13.35 9.93 -5.08
C GLY A 164 12.90 9.81 -3.61
N PHE A 165 12.65 8.60 -3.11
CA PHE A 165 12.04 8.37 -1.80
C PHE A 165 12.93 8.85 -0.65
N ALA A 166 14.21 8.49 -0.65
CA ALA A 166 15.15 8.89 0.40
C ALA A 166 15.29 10.42 0.51
N GLY A 167 15.29 11.13 -0.64
CA GLY A 167 15.31 12.59 -0.68
C GLY A 167 14.03 13.20 -0.09
N ALA A 168 12.87 12.62 -0.37
CA ALA A 168 11.60 13.07 0.19
C ALA A 168 11.54 12.86 1.72
N VAL A 169 12.03 11.73 2.22
CA VAL A 169 12.15 11.47 3.67
C VAL A 169 13.09 12.49 4.33
N ALA A 170 14.26 12.72 3.75
CA ALA A 170 15.28 13.63 4.32
C ALA A 170 14.80 15.08 4.39
N THR A 171 13.97 15.51 3.45
CA THR A 171 13.42 16.87 3.36
C THR A 171 12.06 17.03 4.03
N GLY A 172 11.47 15.94 4.55
CA GLY A 172 10.13 15.95 5.14
C GLY A 172 9.01 16.21 4.12
N ALA A 173 9.24 15.86 2.85
CA ALA A 173 8.35 16.11 1.73
C ALA A 173 7.43 14.91 1.40
N LEU A 174 7.29 13.95 2.31
CA LEU A 174 6.31 12.88 2.14
C LEU A 174 4.89 13.47 2.27
N PRO A 175 3.98 13.18 1.31
CA PRO A 175 2.62 13.69 1.33
C PRO A 175 1.75 12.99 2.39
N ALA A 176 0.45 13.32 2.42
CA ALA A 176 -0.49 12.76 3.39
C ALA A 176 -0.62 11.23 3.24
N PHE A 177 -0.56 10.70 2.02
CA PHE A 177 -0.52 9.28 1.75
C PHE A 177 0.64 8.92 0.83
N THR A 178 1.51 8.04 1.28
CA THR A 178 2.63 7.51 0.49
C THR A 178 2.48 6.01 0.32
N TRP A 179 2.52 5.54 -0.91
CA TRP A 179 2.55 4.12 -1.26
C TRP A 179 3.98 3.75 -1.68
N VAL A 180 4.48 2.59 -1.23
CA VAL A 180 5.75 2.03 -1.68
C VAL A 180 5.57 0.56 -2.05
N THR A 181 5.99 0.19 -3.25
CA THR A 181 6.17 -1.21 -3.67
C THR A 181 7.64 -1.42 -4.03
N PRO A 182 8.36 -2.32 -3.32
CA PRO A 182 9.73 -2.68 -3.65
C PRO A 182 9.80 -3.45 -4.98
N ASN A 183 11.00 -3.73 -5.47
CA ASN A 183 11.16 -4.63 -6.61
C ASN A 183 11.02 -6.10 -6.18
N LEU A 184 10.93 -7.02 -7.14
CA LEU A 184 10.72 -8.46 -6.90
C LEU A 184 11.72 -9.14 -5.96
N CYS A 185 12.93 -8.62 -5.81
CA CYS A 185 13.86 -9.16 -4.84
C CYS A 185 13.56 -8.58 -3.45
N ASP A 186 13.43 -7.26 -3.40
CA ASP A 186 13.31 -6.49 -2.16
C ASP A 186 11.92 -6.61 -1.50
N ASP A 187 10.89 -7.03 -2.24
CA ASP A 187 9.55 -7.34 -1.73
C ASP A 187 9.42 -8.77 -1.17
N GLY A 188 10.41 -9.63 -1.42
CA GLY A 188 10.48 -11.02 -0.98
C GLY A 188 9.89 -12.07 -1.94
N HIS A 189 9.50 -11.68 -3.16
CA HIS A 189 8.94 -12.55 -4.19
C HIS A 189 10.01 -13.50 -4.79
N ASP A 190 11.09 -12.94 -5.34
CA ASP A 190 12.18 -13.67 -6.00
C ASP A 190 13.36 -13.96 -5.06
N CYS A 191 13.51 -13.17 -3.99
CA CYS A 191 14.58 -13.30 -3.02
C CYS A 191 14.07 -13.78 -1.65
N ASP A 192 14.99 -14.27 -0.82
CA ASP A 192 14.64 -14.74 0.50
C ASP A 192 14.35 -13.57 1.48
N GLY A 193 13.65 -13.89 2.57
CA GLY A 193 13.24 -12.89 3.55
C GLY A 193 14.38 -12.10 4.19
N THR A 194 15.62 -12.59 4.20
CA THR A 194 16.75 -11.82 4.74
C THR A 194 17.13 -10.64 3.86
N VAL A 195 16.92 -10.76 2.53
CA VAL A 195 17.13 -9.66 1.59
C VAL A 195 16.01 -8.63 1.75
N ALA A 196 14.75 -9.07 1.74
CA ALA A 196 13.60 -8.20 1.91
C ALA A 196 13.58 -7.49 3.28
N ASP A 197 13.96 -8.16 4.37
CA ASP A 197 14.06 -7.54 5.69
C ASP A 197 15.23 -6.53 5.78
N ALA A 198 16.34 -6.79 5.09
CA ALA A 198 17.43 -5.83 4.98
C ALA A 198 17.00 -4.58 4.20
N TRP A 199 16.24 -4.75 3.11
CA TRP A 199 15.66 -3.63 2.39
C TRP A 199 14.68 -2.84 3.26
N LEU A 200 13.77 -3.51 3.98
CA LEU A 200 12.86 -2.85 4.92
C LEU A 200 13.62 -2.06 5.98
N ARG A 201 14.70 -2.63 6.53
CA ARG A 201 15.57 -1.95 7.49
C ARG A 201 16.15 -0.68 6.88
N ASP A 202 16.74 -0.78 5.71
CA ASP A 202 17.48 0.34 5.10
C ASP A 202 16.53 1.45 4.63
N THR A 203 15.32 1.08 4.16
CA THR A 203 14.26 2.00 3.76
C THR A 203 13.56 2.67 4.94
N LEU A 204 13.19 1.90 5.97
CA LEU A 204 12.36 2.41 7.08
C LEU A 204 13.17 3.03 8.22
N THR A 205 14.44 2.66 8.42
CA THR A 205 15.28 3.29 9.45
C THR A 205 15.32 4.82 9.33
N PRO A 206 15.60 5.43 8.15
CA PRO A 206 15.56 6.89 8.02
C PRO A 206 14.15 7.47 8.17
N VAL A 207 13.10 6.75 7.75
CA VAL A 207 11.69 7.17 7.96
C VAL A 207 11.40 7.29 9.45
N LEU A 208 11.70 6.25 10.23
CA LEU A 208 11.46 6.19 11.68
C LEU A 208 12.33 7.20 12.45
N ALA A 209 13.44 7.66 11.88
CA ALA A 209 14.28 8.72 12.41
C ALA A 209 13.89 10.14 11.95
N SER A 210 12.91 10.27 11.05
CA SER A 210 12.57 11.56 10.42
C SER A 210 11.72 12.47 11.32
N PRO A 211 11.71 13.79 11.06
CA PRO A 211 10.72 14.70 11.65
C PRO A 211 9.27 14.32 11.31
N TRP A 212 9.05 13.77 10.11
CA TRP A 212 7.72 13.30 9.66
C TRP A 212 7.16 12.23 10.61
N TYR A 213 7.96 11.24 10.97
CA TYR A 213 7.54 10.19 11.90
C TYR A 213 7.33 10.74 13.32
N ARG A 214 8.23 11.60 13.79
CA ARG A 214 8.07 12.27 15.10
C ARG A 214 6.81 13.13 15.20
N ALA A 215 6.34 13.68 14.08
CA ALA A 215 5.12 14.47 13.99
C ALA A 215 3.83 13.62 13.95
N GLY A 216 3.93 12.31 14.12
CA GLY A 216 2.78 11.39 14.18
C GLY A 216 2.60 10.52 12.93
N GLY A 217 3.54 10.56 11.97
CA GLY A 217 3.48 9.71 10.78
C GLY A 217 3.30 8.22 11.12
N ILE A 218 2.50 7.53 10.31
CA ILE A 218 2.13 6.12 10.49
C ILE A 218 2.78 5.30 9.39
N VAL A 219 3.53 4.26 9.74
CA VAL A 219 4.07 3.28 8.80
C VAL A 219 3.24 2.01 8.89
N VAL A 220 2.73 1.54 7.76
CA VAL A 220 2.03 0.26 7.61
C VAL A 220 2.86 -0.61 6.66
N VAL A 221 3.19 -1.82 7.08
CA VAL A 221 3.82 -2.84 6.23
C VAL A 221 2.86 -4.01 6.12
N THR A 222 2.47 -4.40 4.91
CA THR A 222 1.54 -5.51 4.65
C THR A 222 2.04 -6.36 3.48
N TRP A 223 1.39 -7.51 3.28
CA TRP A 223 1.62 -8.39 2.14
C TRP A 223 0.40 -8.41 1.22
N ASP A 224 0.64 -8.69 -0.06
CA ASP A 224 -0.41 -8.84 -1.06
C ASP A 224 -1.16 -10.17 -0.93
N GLU A 225 -0.44 -11.29 -0.71
CA GLU A 225 -0.99 -12.63 -0.59
C GLU A 225 -0.10 -13.57 0.23
N GLY A 226 -0.74 -14.60 0.80
CA GLY A 226 -0.08 -15.67 1.55
C GLY A 226 0.27 -16.87 0.67
N GLY A 227 0.88 -17.89 1.27
CA GLY A 227 1.14 -19.18 0.60
C GLY A 227 0.01 -20.20 0.74
N ASP A 228 -1.10 -19.84 1.39
CA ASP A 228 -2.24 -20.69 1.68
C ASP A 228 -3.56 -20.01 1.28
N ASP A 229 -4.67 -20.76 1.27
CA ASP A 229 -6.01 -20.22 0.97
C ASP A 229 -6.78 -19.83 2.26
N ALA A 230 -6.08 -19.52 3.36
CA ALA A 230 -6.75 -19.11 4.58
C ALA A 230 -7.53 -17.81 4.35
N GLY A 231 -8.72 -17.71 4.93
CA GLY A 231 -9.68 -16.69 4.54
C GLY A 231 -10.57 -16.19 5.67
N CYS A 232 -11.23 -15.05 5.44
CA CYS A 232 -12.17 -14.44 6.37
C CYS A 232 -13.23 -13.59 5.65
N CYS A 233 -14.01 -12.84 6.44
CA CYS A 233 -14.53 -11.54 6.02
C CYS A 233 -15.56 -11.53 4.88
N GLY A 234 -16.09 -12.69 4.51
CA GLY A 234 -17.18 -12.82 3.54
C GLY A 234 -16.73 -13.11 2.11
N GLY A 235 -15.44 -13.39 1.88
CA GLY A 235 -14.94 -13.77 0.56
C GLY A 235 -13.43 -13.90 0.43
N ALA A 236 -12.65 -13.29 1.33
CA ALA A 236 -11.20 -13.34 1.31
C ALA A 236 -10.68 -14.78 1.40
N ALA A 237 -9.78 -15.15 0.50
CA ALA A 237 -9.17 -16.48 0.41
C ALA A 237 -7.74 -16.45 -0.16
N GLY A 238 -7.06 -15.29 -0.10
CA GLY A 238 -5.67 -15.13 -0.55
C GLY A 238 -4.63 -15.48 0.50
N GLY A 239 -5.04 -16.02 1.65
CA GLY A 239 -4.15 -16.50 2.69
C GLY A 239 -4.00 -15.59 3.90
N HIS A 240 -3.50 -16.17 4.99
CA HIS A 240 -3.21 -15.43 6.22
C HIS A 240 -1.90 -14.64 6.05
N ILE A 241 -1.97 -13.32 6.14
CA ILE A 241 -0.83 -12.41 5.90
C ILE A 241 -0.47 -11.62 7.16
N ALA A 242 0.74 -11.06 7.18
CA ALA A 242 1.15 -10.13 8.23
C ALA A 242 0.73 -8.69 7.89
N THR A 243 0.33 -7.90 8.89
CA THR A 243 0.25 -6.44 8.76
C THR A 243 0.74 -5.78 10.03
N VAL A 244 1.82 -5.00 9.90
CA VAL A 244 2.51 -4.32 10.99
C VAL A 244 2.24 -2.83 10.88
N VAL A 245 1.90 -2.19 12.00
CA VAL A 245 1.68 -0.75 12.09
C VAL A 245 2.63 -0.15 13.11
N VAL A 246 3.35 0.91 12.75
CA VAL A 246 4.30 1.59 13.61
C VAL A 246 4.06 3.09 13.55
N SER A 247 3.84 3.71 14.70
CA SER A 247 3.69 5.16 14.86
C SER A 247 4.11 5.55 16.27
N THR A 248 4.39 6.83 16.50
CA THR A 248 4.61 7.38 17.85
C THR A 248 3.34 7.34 18.71
N ALA A 249 2.15 7.24 18.09
CA ALA A 249 0.90 7.03 18.79
C ALA A 249 0.75 5.57 19.26
N VAL A 250 1.09 4.60 18.39
CA VAL A 250 0.88 3.17 18.61
C VAL A 250 1.61 2.67 19.85
N ARG A 251 0.85 2.17 20.82
CA ARG A 251 1.39 1.46 21.98
C ARG A 251 2.19 0.23 21.54
N ALA A 252 3.43 0.14 22.01
CA ALA A 252 4.34 -0.97 21.73
C ALA A 252 3.75 -2.34 22.09
N GLY A 253 3.88 -3.29 21.17
CA GLY A 253 3.40 -4.67 21.32
C GLY A 253 1.88 -4.83 21.16
N SER A 254 1.18 -3.83 20.65
CA SER A 254 -0.27 -3.91 20.44
C SER A 254 -0.62 -5.04 19.46
N ARG A 255 -1.74 -5.73 19.71
CA ARG A 255 -2.23 -6.80 18.85
C ARG A 255 -3.69 -6.58 18.55
N LEU A 256 -4.03 -6.57 17.26
CA LEU A 256 -5.41 -6.57 16.80
C LEU A 256 -5.77 -8.00 16.38
N ALA A 257 -6.62 -8.66 17.16
CA ALA A 257 -7.07 -10.02 16.91
C ALA A 257 -8.39 -10.11 16.14
N ALA A 258 -9.08 -8.98 15.96
CA ALA A 258 -10.27 -8.93 15.12
C ALA A 258 -9.88 -9.26 13.67
N PRO A 259 -10.59 -10.18 12.99
CA PRO A 259 -10.32 -10.50 11.59
C PRO A 259 -10.55 -9.29 10.69
N ALA A 260 -9.68 -9.12 9.70
CA ALA A 260 -9.85 -8.17 8.62
C ALA A 260 -9.22 -8.70 7.34
N ASP A 261 -9.73 -8.23 6.20
CA ASP A 261 -9.12 -8.43 4.89
C ASP A 261 -8.51 -7.11 4.36
N GLN A 262 -8.02 -7.12 3.13
CA GLN A 262 -7.42 -5.93 2.50
C GLN A 262 -8.41 -4.77 2.34
N ALA A 263 -9.69 -5.07 2.10
CA ALA A 263 -10.75 -4.06 2.13
C ALA A 263 -10.91 -3.47 3.55
N GLY A 264 -10.70 -4.26 4.61
CA GLY A 264 -10.65 -3.79 5.99
C GLY A 264 -9.45 -2.88 6.31
N LEU A 265 -8.31 -3.06 5.65
CA LEU A 265 -7.19 -2.10 5.70
C LEU A 265 -7.56 -0.81 4.94
N LEU A 266 -8.15 -0.90 3.75
CA LEU A 266 -8.64 0.26 3.02
C LEU A 266 -9.64 1.07 3.85
N ARG A 267 -10.64 0.40 4.43
CA ARG A 267 -11.63 1.01 5.33
C ARG A 267 -10.98 1.80 6.46
N ALA A 268 -9.94 1.23 7.08
CA ALA A 268 -9.22 1.91 8.16
C ALA A 268 -8.49 3.18 7.67
N LEU A 269 -7.91 3.15 6.47
CA LEU A 269 -7.31 4.33 5.86
C LEU A 269 -8.36 5.39 5.53
N GLU A 270 -9.50 4.99 4.97
CA GLU A 270 -10.60 5.90 4.63
C GLU A 270 -11.18 6.57 5.89
N ASP A 271 -11.42 5.79 6.95
CA ASP A 271 -11.84 6.30 8.26
C ASP A 271 -10.81 7.28 8.84
N HIS A 272 -9.52 6.94 8.73
CA HIS A 272 -8.42 7.78 9.22
C HIS A 272 -8.32 9.12 8.49
N PHE A 273 -8.51 9.13 7.17
CA PHE A 273 -8.49 10.34 6.35
C PHE A 273 -9.84 11.08 6.33
N GLY A 274 -10.90 10.50 6.89
CA GLY A 274 -12.23 11.09 6.92
C GLY A 274 -12.90 11.16 5.53
N VAL A 275 -12.65 10.15 4.69
CA VAL A 275 -13.27 9.99 3.37
C VAL A 275 -14.30 8.86 3.41
N GLY A 276 -15.12 8.72 2.34
CA GLY A 276 -16.13 7.66 2.27
C GLY A 276 -15.54 6.29 2.01
N HIS A 277 -16.30 5.21 2.29
CA HIS A 277 -15.84 3.84 2.03
C HIS A 277 -16.08 3.41 0.58
N LEU A 278 -15.04 2.90 -0.09
CA LEU A 278 -15.09 2.37 -1.44
C LEU A 278 -15.39 0.86 -1.44
N GLY A 279 -16.21 0.41 -2.40
CA GLY A 279 -16.43 -1.01 -2.66
C GLY A 279 -16.69 -1.85 -1.40
N ASP A 280 -15.94 -2.94 -1.26
CA ASP A 280 -16.03 -3.89 -0.16
C ASP A 280 -15.60 -3.28 1.19
N ALA A 281 -14.83 -2.18 1.21
CA ALA A 281 -14.49 -1.46 2.45
C ALA A 281 -15.75 -0.90 3.16
N ALA A 282 -16.83 -0.66 2.41
CA ALA A 282 -18.12 -0.27 2.96
C ALA A 282 -18.84 -1.43 3.69
N ASP A 283 -18.47 -2.67 3.43
CA ASP A 283 -19.01 -3.84 4.12
C ASP A 283 -18.32 -4.01 5.49
N PRO A 284 -19.04 -3.96 6.62
CA PRO A 284 -18.46 -4.19 7.94
C PRO A 284 -17.86 -5.59 8.13
N ARG A 285 -18.17 -6.56 7.26
CA ARG A 285 -17.58 -7.91 7.32
C ARG A 285 -16.10 -7.93 6.96
N SER A 286 -15.62 -6.99 6.16
CA SER A 286 -14.20 -6.79 5.84
C SER A 286 -13.33 -6.47 7.06
N GLY A 287 -13.95 -6.13 8.19
CA GLY A 287 -13.24 -5.74 9.40
C GLY A 287 -12.65 -4.33 9.29
N SER A 288 -11.79 -3.96 10.24
CA SER A 288 -11.10 -2.67 10.21
C SER A 288 -9.83 -2.70 11.04
N LEU A 289 -8.76 -2.16 10.47
CA LEU A 289 -7.49 -1.92 11.16
C LEU A 289 -7.45 -0.58 11.92
N LEU A 290 -8.53 0.21 11.91
CA LEU A 290 -8.55 1.53 12.53
C LEU A 290 -8.10 1.54 14.01
N PRO A 291 -8.49 0.56 14.86
CA PRO A 291 -8.00 0.50 16.23
C PRO A 291 -6.48 0.38 16.35
N LEU A 292 -5.79 -0.12 15.31
CA LEU A 292 -4.35 -0.24 15.26
C LEU A 292 -3.67 1.03 14.72
N LEU A 293 -4.35 1.80 13.85
CA LEU A 293 -3.84 3.08 13.35
C LEU A 293 -3.93 4.20 14.40
N GLN A 294 -4.83 4.06 15.38
CA GLN A 294 -5.11 5.06 16.44
C GLN A 294 -4.67 4.61 17.86
N ALA A 295 -3.96 3.48 17.98
CA ALA A 295 -3.78 2.71 19.22
C ALA A 295 -2.83 3.30 20.25
#